data_AF-A0A3M1F9T2-F1
#
_entry.id   AF-A0A3M1F9T2-F1
#
_cell.length_a   1.000
_cell.length_b   1.000
_cell.length_c   1.000
_cell.angle_alpha   90.00
_cell.angle_beta   90.00
_cell.angle_gamma   90.00
#
_symmetry.space_group_name_H-M   'P 1'
#
loop_
_entity.id
_entity.type
_entity.pdbx_description
1 polymer ?
#
loop_
_entity_poly.entity_id
_entity_poly.type
_entity_poly.pdbx_seq_one_letter_code
_entity_poly.pdbx_strand_id
1 'polypeptide(L)'
;MLSFRVGERLSSVISPPLHAVVSFLILLVLLFVVALVQKLVALRLGYVASYRFFPGGVLFGFLVFFLSFGAIPLFFPGYLVFEPIPSLRMGVFRPGVKNWELALVGVSSVVFGAVLVAFVLGPLSLLSGGVGVFFHEVMVYVLALMVFSLIPVPFFSLARFFLIRRREPAGIEEGTIGFSLLYASRTPYVFVLVATLAFAVLALLAKVVSLLLAILIGLGGVYVYKRFLEAA
;
A
#
# COMPACT_ATOMS: atom_id res chain seq x y z
N MET A 1 0.28 28.13 -14.28
CA MET A 1 -0.86 27.93 -15.20
C MET A 1 -0.48 27.32 -16.57
N LEU A 2 0.69 26.67 -16.72
CA LEU A 2 1.14 26.07 -17.99
C LEU A 2 1.17 24.52 -18.01
N SER A 3 0.93 23.83 -16.88
CA SER A 3 1.02 22.35 -16.85
C SER A 3 -0.28 21.60 -17.13
N PHE A 4 -1.41 22.28 -17.35
CA PHE A 4 -2.68 21.63 -17.69
C PHE A 4 -2.81 21.29 -19.18
N ARG A 5 -2.08 21.97 -20.07
CA ARG A 5 -2.13 21.75 -21.53
C ARG A 5 -1.35 20.52 -22.03
N VAL A 6 -0.55 19.88 -21.19
CA VAL A 6 0.24 18.68 -21.60
C VAL A 6 -0.56 17.40 -21.39
N GLY A 7 -1.46 17.36 -20.41
CA GLY A 7 -2.38 16.23 -20.19
C GLY A 7 -3.34 16.00 -21.36
N GLU A 8 -3.84 17.08 -21.97
CA GLU A 8 -4.76 17.01 -23.12
C GLU A 8 -4.16 16.29 -24.35
N ARG A 9 -2.83 16.25 -24.50
CA ARG A 9 -2.18 15.67 -25.68
C ARG A 9 -2.02 14.16 -25.65
N LEU A 10 -2.04 13.52 -24.48
CA LEU A 10 -2.01 12.05 -24.38
C LEU A 10 -3.42 11.46 -24.46
N SER A 11 -4.41 12.14 -23.86
CA SER A 11 -5.83 11.77 -24.00
C SER A 11 -6.38 11.97 -25.41
N SER A 12 -5.75 12.82 -26.23
CA SER A 12 -6.15 12.99 -27.64
C SER A 12 -5.62 11.90 -28.57
N VAL A 13 -4.60 11.13 -28.14
CA VAL A 13 -3.94 10.11 -28.97
C VAL A 13 -4.44 8.70 -28.64
N ILE A 14 -4.80 8.47 -27.38
CA ILE A 14 -5.24 7.16 -26.89
C ILE A 14 -6.75 7.19 -26.69
N SER A 15 -7.46 6.22 -27.29
CA SER A 15 -8.89 6.07 -27.04
C SER A 15 -9.13 5.74 -25.55
N PRO A 16 -10.21 6.26 -24.93
CA PRO A 16 -10.54 5.98 -23.53
C PRO A 16 -10.45 4.49 -23.11
N PRO A 17 -10.90 3.50 -23.92
CA PRO A 17 -10.73 2.10 -23.54
C PRO A 17 -9.27 1.63 -23.52
N LEU A 18 -8.42 2.13 -24.42
CA LEU A 18 -7.00 1.79 -24.43
C LEU A 18 -6.27 2.40 -23.23
N HIS A 19 -6.64 3.62 -22.80
CA HIS A 19 -6.11 4.23 -21.57
C HIS A 19 -6.44 3.38 -20.35
N ALA A 20 -7.69 2.98 -20.16
CA ALA A 20 -8.10 2.11 -19.07
C ALA A 20 -7.32 0.79 -19.03
N VAL A 21 -7.07 0.15 -20.18
CA VAL A 21 -6.26 -1.08 -20.25
C VAL A 21 -4.81 -0.83 -19.80
N VAL A 22 -4.18 0.25 -20.25
CA VAL A 22 -2.80 0.61 -19.86
C VAL A 22 -2.74 0.89 -18.36
N SER A 23 -3.65 1.70 -17.84
CA SER A 23 -3.76 2.02 -16.42
C SER A 23 -3.99 0.77 -15.55
N PHE A 24 -4.80 -0.19 -16.02
CA PHE A 24 -5.00 -1.47 -15.36
C PHE A 24 -3.70 -2.29 -15.29
N LEU A 25 -2.94 -2.37 -16.38
CA LEU A 25 -1.66 -3.07 -16.42
C LEU A 25 -0.63 -2.43 -15.47
N ILE A 26 -0.57 -1.09 -15.41
CA ILE A 26 0.29 -0.37 -14.47
C ILE A 26 -0.09 -0.74 -13.02
N LEU A 27 -1.37 -0.69 -12.68
CA LEU A 27 -1.86 -1.04 -11.35
C LEU A 27 -1.51 -2.48 -10.96
N LEU A 28 -1.63 -3.43 -11.89
CA LEU A 28 -1.27 -4.83 -11.67
C LEU A 28 0.23 -4.98 -11.36
N VAL A 29 1.09 -4.31 -12.12
CA VAL A 29 2.54 -4.30 -11.89
C VAL A 29 2.87 -3.66 -10.53
N LEU A 30 2.26 -2.53 -10.20
CA LEU A 30 2.47 -1.86 -8.91
C LEU A 30 2.04 -2.74 -7.73
N LEU A 31 0.89 -3.40 -7.84
CA LEU A 31 0.40 -4.32 -6.81
C LEU A 31 1.35 -5.50 -6.60
N PHE A 32 1.89 -6.05 -7.70
CA PHE A 32 2.89 -7.12 -7.62
C PHE A 32 4.16 -6.66 -6.89
N VAL A 33 4.68 -5.47 -7.23
CA VAL A 33 5.86 -4.89 -6.58
C VAL A 33 5.60 -4.65 -5.08
N VAL A 34 4.44 -4.07 -4.74
CA VAL A 34 4.05 -3.85 -3.35
C VAL A 34 3.98 -5.16 -2.56
N ALA A 35 3.30 -6.18 -3.10
CA ALA A 35 3.20 -7.48 -2.45
C ALA A 35 4.58 -8.15 -2.30
N LEU A 36 5.47 -7.97 -3.27
CA LEU A 36 6.84 -8.49 -3.22
C LEU A 36 7.66 -7.84 -2.11
N VAL A 37 7.59 -6.51 -1.95
CA VAL A 37 8.28 -5.80 -0.86
C VAL A 37 7.80 -6.31 0.50
N GLN A 38 6.50 -6.49 0.68
CA GLN A 38 5.95 -7.03 1.93
C GLN A 38 6.43 -8.47 2.19
N LYS A 39 6.45 -9.32 1.16
CA LYS A 39 7.00 -10.69 1.28
C LYS A 39 8.47 -10.70 1.70
N LEU A 40 9.28 -9.79 1.17
CA LEU A 40 10.70 -9.68 1.56
C LEU A 40 10.86 -9.27 3.02
N VAL A 41 10.05 -8.32 3.49
CA VAL A 41 10.08 -7.89 4.91
C VAL A 41 9.55 -8.99 5.83
N ALA A 42 8.49 -9.71 5.43
CA ALA A 42 7.97 -10.86 6.15
C ALA A 42 9.03 -11.95 6.32
N LEU A 43 9.75 -12.27 5.23
CA LEU A 43 10.80 -13.27 5.25
C LEU A 43 11.93 -12.89 6.21
N ARG A 44 12.33 -11.61 6.22
CA ARG A 44 13.33 -11.08 7.17
C ARG A 44 12.89 -11.21 8.63
N LEU A 45 11.59 -11.14 8.90
CA LEU A 45 11.00 -11.31 10.24
C LEU A 45 10.71 -12.79 10.58
N GLY A 46 11.03 -13.73 9.69
CA GLY A 46 10.80 -15.16 9.91
C GLY A 46 9.35 -15.58 9.68
N TYR A 47 8.70 -15.01 8.67
CA TYR A 47 7.36 -15.37 8.19
C TYR A 47 7.38 -15.70 6.70
N VAL A 48 6.62 -16.70 6.27
CA VAL A 48 6.14 -16.82 4.88
C VAL A 48 4.91 -15.93 4.76
N ALA A 49 4.87 -15.07 3.75
CA ALA A 49 3.69 -14.29 3.41
C ALA A 49 3.09 -14.78 2.10
N SER A 50 1.83 -15.19 2.14
CA SER A 50 1.05 -15.68 1.00
C SER A 50 -0.05 -14.68 0.66
N TYR A 51 -0.03 -14.14 -0.56
CA TYR A 51 -1.07 -13.20 -1.00
C TYR A 51 -2.34 -13.96 -1.38
N ARG A 52 -3.46 -13.61 -0.73
CA ARG A 52 -4.78 -14.12 -1.07
C ARG A 52 -5.62 -13.01 -1.68
N PHE A 53 -6.17 -13.30 -2.85
CA PHE A 53 -7.09 -12.39 -3.52
C PHE A 53 -8.43 -12.34 -2.80
N PHE A 54 -9.08 -11.19 -2.84
CA PHE A 54 -10.47 -11.01 -2.43
C PHE A 54 -11.35 -10.91 -3.67
N PRO A 55 -11.98 -12.02 -4.13
CA PRO A 55 -12.66 -12.03 -5.43
C PRO A 55 -13.79 -10.99 -5.53
N GLY A 56 -14.52 -10.75 -4.44
CA GLY A 56 -15.58 -9.74 -4.39
C GLY A 56 -15.04 -8.32 -4.56
N GLY A 57 -13.97 -7.97 -3.85
CA GLY A 57 -13.31 -6.67 -3.98
C GLY A 57 -12.67 -6.48 -5.36
N VAL A 58 -12.04 -7.53 -5.90
CA VAL A 58 -11.49 -7.59 -7.26
C VAL A 58 -12.56 -7.27 -8.31
N LEU A 59 -13.71 -7.94 -8.24
CA LEU A 59 -14.83 -7.73 -9.17
C LEU A 59 -15.43 -6.33 -9.04
N PHE A 60 -15.66 -5.87 -7.80
CA PHE A 60 -16.16 -4.52 -7.55
C PHE A 60 -15.20 -3.45 -8.04
N GLY A 61 -13.90 -3.60 -7.74
CA GLY A 61 -12.85 -2.70 -8.20
C GLY A 61 -12.76 -2.65 -9.72
N PHE A 62 -12.84 -3.81 -10.38
CA PHE A 62 -12.88 -3.89 -11.85
C PHE A 62 -14.07 -3.12 -12.42
N LEU A 63 -15.27 -3.33 -11.89
CA LEU A 63 -16.49 -2.66 -12.34
C LEU A 63 -16.37 -1.14 -12.18
N VAL A 64 -15.95 -0.65 -11.01
CA VAL A 64 -15.78 0.80 -10.76
C VAL A 64 -14.71 1.40 -11.67
N PHE A 65 -13.59 0.72 -11.86
CA PHE A 65 -12.48 1.20 -12.69
C PHE A 65 -12.89 1.36 -14.15
N PHE A 66 -13.56 0.36 -14.74
CA PHE A 66 -14.00 0.43 -16.14
C PHE A 66 -15.16 1.41 -16.35
N LEU A 67 -16.11 1.52 -15.39
CA LEU A 67 -17.16 2.53 -15.45
C LEU A 67 -16.61 3.96 -15.35
N SER A 68 -15.49 4.14 -14.64
CA SER A 68 -14.81 5.43 -14.51
C SER A 68 -13.77 5.71 -15.61
N PHE A 69 -13.63 4.83 -16.60
CA PHE A 69 -12.57 4.91 -17.63
C PHE A 69 -11.16 5.07 -17.03
N GLY A 70 -10.89 4.41 -15.91
CA GLY A 70 -9.60 4.49 -15.21
C GLY A 70 -9.41 5.72 -14.31
N ALA A 71 -10.39 6.62 -14.21
CA ALA A 71 -10.28 7.81 -13.36
C ALA A 71 -10.22 7.47 -11.86
N ILE A 72 -10.94 6.43 -11.44
CA ILE A 72 -10.89 5.94 -10.06
C ILE A 72 -9.96 4.73 -10.04
N PRO A 73 -8.78 4.81 -9.39
CA PRO A 73 -7.89 3.67 -9.29
C PRO A 73 -8.59 2.48 -8.64
N LEU A 74 -8.38 1.33 -9.27
CA LEU A 74 -8.93 0.02 -8.96
C LEU A 74 -8.78 -0.35 -7.46
N PHE A 75 -9.86 -0.78 -6.82
CA PHE A 75 -9.86 -1.31 -5.45
C PHE A 75 -9.50 -2.80 -5.44
N PHE A 76 -8.24 -3.17 -5.19
CA PHE A 76 -7.85 -4.58 -5.02
C PHE A 76 -7.28 -4.83 -3.62
N PRO A 77 -8.10 -4.85 -2.56
CA PRO A 77 -7.63 -5.32 -1.28
C PRO A 77 -7.67 -6.85 -1.31
N GLY A 78 -6.60 -7.46 -1.82
CA GLY A 78 -6.20 -8.76 -1.28
C GLY A 78 -5.59 -8.57 0.11
N TYR A 79 -5.15 -9.67 0.70
CA TYR A 79 -4.49 -9.65 2.01
C TYR A 79 -3.35 -10.64 2.03
N LEU A 80 -2.44 -10.45 2.98
CA LEU A 80 -1.33 -11.37 3.22
C LEU A 80 -1.71 -12.31 4.36
N VAL A 81 -1.53 -13.60 4.12
CA VAL A 81 -1.58 -14.63 5.15
C VAL A 81 -0.16 -14.91 5.60
N PHE A 82 0.05 -14.92 6.91
CA PHE A 82 1.37 -15.11 7.50
C PHE A 82 1.47 -16.46 8.17
N GLU A 83 2.54 -17.18 7.84
CA GLU A 83 2.91 -18.45 8.47
C GLU A 83 4.31 -18.31 9.07
N PRO A 84 4.50 -18.56 10.38
CA PRO A 84 5.81 -18.46 10.99
C PRO A 84 6.75 -19.55 10.47
N ILE A 85 8.00 -19.20 10.18
CA ILE A 85 9.05 -20.16 9.81
C ILE A 85 9.90 -20.43 11.06
N PRO A 86 9.78 -21.60 11.72
CA PRO A 86 10.52 -21.88 12.95
C PRO A 86 12.04 -21.82 12.77
N SER A 87 12.55 -22.29 11.62
CA SER A 87 13.99 -22.33 11.34
C SER A 87 14.64 -20.94 11.26
N LEU A 88 13.92 -19.93 10.75
CA LEU A 88 14.41 -18.55 10.68
C LEU A 88 14.31 -17.79 12.02
N ARG A 89 13.70 -18.42 13.04
CA ARG A 89 13.53 -17.85 14.38
C ARG A 89 14.44 -18.48 15.43
N MET A 90 15.31 -19.40 15.01
CA MET A 90 16.32 -20.02 15.87
C MET A 90 17.31 -18.93 16.33
N GLY A 91 17.48 -18.76 17.65
CA GLY A 91 18.40 -17.77 18.24
C GLY A 91 17.74 -16.61 18.98
N VAL A 92 16.44 -16.35 18.77
CA VAL A 92 15.65 -15.44 19.60
C VAL A 92 14.31 -16.13 19.87
N PHE A 93 14.07 -16.56 21.11
CA PHE A 93 12.81 -17.19 21.47
C PHE A 93 11.66 -16.20 21.27
N ARG A 94 10.82 -16.43 20.25
CA ARG A 94 9.62 -15.64 19.95
C ARG A 94 8.43 -16.57 19.96
N PRO A 95 7.72 -16.70 21.11
CA PRO A 95 6.54 -17.54 21.16
C PRO A 95 5.43 -16.90 20.31
N GLY A 96 4.98 -17.65 19.30
CA GLY A 96 3.86 -17.27 18.47
C GLY A 96 4.12 -16.12 17.49
N VAL A 97 3.03 -15.53 17.04
CA VAL A 97 3.01 -14.44 16.06
C VAL A 97 2.77 -13.14 16.81
N LYS A 98 3.63 -12.14 16.58
CA LYS A 98 3.51 -10.84 17.23
C LYS A 98 2.84 -9.85 16.27
N ASN A 99 1.70 -9.27 16.67
CA ASN A 99 0.94 -8.34 15.83
C ASN A 99 1.78 -7.13 15.36
N TRP A 100 2.75 -6.69 16.17
CA TRP A 100 3.64 -5.59 15.77
C TRP A 100 4.56 -5.97 14.59
N GLU A 101 5.00 -7.23 14.49
CA GLU A 101 5.84 -7.71 13.40
C GLU A 101 5.03 -7.71 12.10
N LEU A 102 3.77 -8.15 12.17
CA LEU A 102 2.86 -8.15 11.04
C LEU A 102 2.46 -6.74 10.61
N ALA A 103 2.22 -5.85 11.57
CA ALA A 103 2.04 -4.43 11.31
C ALA A 103 3.24 -3.82 10.58
N LEU A 104 4.48 -4.21 10.94
CA LEU A 104 5.69 -3.73 10.27
C LEU A 104 5.80 -4.24 8.82
N VAL A 105 5.41 -5.48 8.55
CA VAL A 105 5.29 -5.99 7.17
C VAL A 105 4.25 -5.19 6.39
N GLY A 106 3.12 -4.86 7.00
CA GLY A 106 2.11 -4.04 6.37
C GLY A 106 2.66 -2.65 6.01
N VAL A 107 3.20 -1.94 7.01
CA VAL A 107 3.76 -0.58 6.86
C VAL A 107 4.88 -0.52 5.82
N SER A 108 5.63 -1.60 5.59
CA SER A 108 6.74 -1.57 4.63
C SER A 108 6.29 -1.22 3.21
N SER A 109 5.06 -1.59 2.81
CA SER A 109 4.49 -1.19 1.53
C SER A 109 4.26 0.32 1.42
N VAL A 110 3.73 0.93 2.48
CA VAL A 110 3.45 2.36 2.57
C VAL A 110 4.77 3.14 2.54
N VAL A 111 5.75 2.70 3.32
CA VAL A 111 7.10 3.31 3.33
C VAL A 111 7.75 3.19 1.96
N PHE A 112 7.69 2.02 1.33
CA PHE A 112 8.21 1.83 -0.02
C PHE A 112 7.52 2.73 -1.04
N GLY A 113 6.18 2.82 -1.01
CA GLY A 113 5.43 3.71 -1.88
C GLY A 113 5.82 5.18 -1.68
N ALA A 114 6.00 5.61 -0.43
CA ALA A 114 6.45 6.97 -0.12
C ALA A 114 7.84 7.24 -0.70
N VAL A 115 8.78 6.31 -0.53
CA VAL A 115 10.14 6.42 -1.10
C VAL A 115 10.11 6.42 -2.62
N LEU A 116 9.30 5.57 -3.24
CA LEU A 116 9.17 5.49 -4.70
C LEU A 116 8.59 6.80 -5.28
N VAL A 117 7.53 7.34 -4.66
CA VAL A 117 6.94 8.63 -5.04
C VAL A 117 7.95 9.75 -4.84
N ALA A 118 8.63 9.76 -3.69
CA ALA A 118 9.57 10.79 -3.34
C ALA A 118 10.78 10.82 -4.28
N PHE A 119 11.53 9.73 -4.36
CA PHE A 119 12.85 9.78 -4.97
C PHE A 119 12.85 9.45 -6.46
N VAL A 120 11.80 8.79 -6.96
CA VAL A 120 11.77 8.29 -8.34
C VAL A 120 10.66 8.98 -9.12
N LEU A 121 9.39 8.75 -8.79
CA LEU A 121 8.27 9.19 -9.61
C LEU A 121 8.08 10.71 -9.59
N GLY A 122 8.23 11.36 -8.43
CA GLY A 122 8.13 12.81 -8.29
C GLY A 122 9.13 13.54 -9.18
N PRO A 123 10.45 13.34 -9.01
CA PRO A 123 11.48 13.93 -9.86
C PRO A 123 11.29 13.61 -11.36
N LEU A 124 11.01 12.34 -11.69
CA LEU A 124 10.78 11.94 -13.09
C LEU A 124 9.56 12.67 -13.68
N SER A 125 8.47 12.83 -12.94
CA SER A 125 7.28 13.55 -13.42
C SER A 125 7.56 15.02 -13.76
N LEU A 126 8.56 15.62 -13.11
CA LEU A 126 8.94 17.02 -13.32
C LEU A 126 9.96 17.20 -14.44
N LEU A 127 10.91 16.27 -14.55
CA LEU A 127 12.03 16.38 -15.48
C LEU A 127 11.70 15.84 -16.89
N SER A 128 10.74 14.93 -17.02
CA SER A 128 10.53 14.16 -18.26
C SER A 128 9.62 14.82 -19.30
N GLY A 129 9.27 16.10 -19.14
CA GLY A 129 8.50 16.86 -20.14
C GLY A 129 7.17 16.19 -20.51
N GLY A 130 6.98 15.82 -21.79
CA GLY A 130 5.75 15.18 -22.28
C GLY A 130 5.46 13.80 -21.66
N VAL A 131 6.48 13.07 -21.21
CA VAL A 131 6.33 11.78 -20.52
C VAL A 131 5.97 11.97 -19.04
N GLY A 132 6.08 13.20 -18.53
CA GLY A 132 5.78 13.53 -17.13
C GLY A 132 4.34 13.21 -16.72
N VAL A 133 3.40 13.25 -17.67
CA VAL A 133 2.00 12.87 -17.45
C VAL A 133 1.88 11.40 -17.05
N PHE A 134 2.60 10.51 -17.73
CA PHE A 134 2.62 9.09 -17.41
C PHE A 134 3.16 8.85 -15.99
N PHE A 135 4.30 9.43 -15.65
CA PHE A 135 4.87 9.29 -14.29
C PHE A 135 3.98 9.90 -13.21
N HIS A 136 3.28 10.99 -13.52
CA HIS A 136 2.29 11.57 -12.62
C HIS A 136 1.10 10.62 -12.40
N GLU A 137 0.62 9.95 -13.46
CA GLU A 137 -0.45 8.95 -13.34
C GLU A 137 0.01 7.76 -12.47
N VAL A 138 1.21 7.23 -12.72
CA VAL A 138 1.80 6.17 -11.87
C VAL A 138 1.94 6.64 -10.42
N MET A 139 2.35 7.89 -10.19
CA MET A 139 2.44 8.48 -8.86
C MET A 139 1.08 8.50 -8.14
N VAL A 140 0.01 8.91 -8.83
CA VAL A 140 -1.36 8.90 -8.30
C VAL A 140 -1.77 7.48 -7.90
N TYR A 141 -1.46 6.47 -8.73
CA TYR A 141 -1.75 5.07 -8.40
C TYR A 141 -0.99 4.54 -7.19
N VAL A 142 0.29 4.88 -7.05
CA VAL A 142 1.07 4.50 -5.86
C VAL A 142 0.50 5.15 -4.61
N LEU A 143 0.17 6.45 -4.67
CA LEU A 143 -0.45 7.16 -3.54
C LEU A 143 -1.81 6.57 -3.16
N ALA A 144 -2.65 6.25 -4.16
CA ALA A 144 -3.93 5.60 -3.93
C ALA A 144 -3.75 4.23 -3.26
N LEU A 145 -2.82 3.39 -3.75
CA LEU A 145 -2.51 2.10 -3.13
C LEU A 145 -2.03 2.25 -1.68
N MET A 146 -1.20 3.25 -1.39
CA MET A 146 -0.75 3.54 -0.02
C MET A 146 -1.93 3.83 0.90
N VAL A 147 -2.83 4.73 0.49
CA VAL A 147 -4.02 5.10 1.28
C VAL A 147 -4.96 3.91 1.44
N PHE A 148 -5.26 3.19 0.35
CA PHE A 148 -6.17 2.04 0.38
C PHE A 148 -5.65 0.89 1.22
N SER A 149 -4.34 0.68 1.26
CA SER A 149 -3.73 -0.35 2.09
C SER A 149 -3.98 -0.12 3.59
N LEU A 150 -4.12 1.14 4.02
CA LEU A 150 -4.38 1.54 5.40
C LEU A 150 -5.87 1.59 5.76
N ILE A 151 -6.79 1.38 4.81
CA ILE A 151 -8.21 1.25 5.14
C ILE A 151 -8.40 -0.07 5.88
N PRO A 152 -8.95 -0.07 7.11
CA PRO A 152 -9.12 -1.27 7.89
C PRO A 152 -10.37 -1.98 7.41
N VAL A 153 -10.25 -2.72 6.31
CA VAL A 153 -11.32 -3.58 5.81
C VAL A 153 -11.26 -4.91 6.56
N PRO A 154 -12.22 -5.21 7.43
CA PRO A 154 -12.34 -6.53 8.03
C PRO A 154 -12.77 -7.53 6.94
N PHE A 155 -12.21 -8.72 6.95
CA PHE A 155 -12.65 -9.76 6.02
C PHE A 155 -13.97 -10.35 6.52
N PHE A 156 -15.08 -9.97 5.92
CA PHE A 156 -16.41 -10.53 6.21
C PHE A 156 -16.56 -11.92 5.58
N SER A 157 -15.79 -12.90 6.02
CA SER A 157 -16.23 -14.28 5.84
C SER A 157 -17.13 -14.66 7.02
N LEU A 158 -18.36 -14.15 7.00
CA LEU A 158 -19.42 -14.54 7.95
C LEU A 158 -19.51 -16.07 8.08
N ALA A 159 -19.30 -16.79 6.97
CA ALA A 159 -19.20 -18.24 6.96
C ALA A 159 -18.01 -18.79 7.76
N ARG A 160 -16.80 -18.20 7.72
CA ARG A 160 -15.63 -18.75 8.45
C ARG A 160 -15.56 -18.32 9.90
N PHE A 161 -16.05 -17.12 10.23
CA PHE A 161 -16.17 -16.67 11.61
C PHE A 161 -17.05 -17.61 12.44
N PHE A 162 -18.06 -18.24 11.81
CA PHE A 162 -18.91 -19.25 12.46
C PHE A 162 -18.47 -20.71 12.22
N LEU A 163 -17.89 -21.08 11.06
CA LEU A 163 -17.55 -22.48 10.72
C LEU A 163 -16.11 -22.90 11.07
N ILE A 164 -15.14 -21.98 11.16
CA ILE A 164 -13.72 -22.33 11.37
C ILE A 164 -13.35 -22.12 12.84
N ARG A 165 -14.03 -22.84 13.73
CA ARG A 165 -13.53 -23.07 15.11
C ARG A 165 -12.79 -24.40 15.24
N ARG A 166 -12.58 -25.16 14.15
CA ARG A 166 -12.19 -26.58 14.28
C ARG A 166 -10.96 -27.10 13.55
N ARG A 167 -10.37 -26.53 12.48
CA ARG A 167 -9.31 -27.31 11.79
C ARG A 167 -8.41 -26.64 10.74
N GLU A 168 -8.19 -25.34 10.72
CA GLU A 168 -7.17 -24.78 9.82
C GLU A 168 -5.81 -24.62 10.54
N PRO A 169 -4.70 -25.08 9.92
CA PRO A 169 -3.37 -24.98 10.49
C PRO A 169 -2.94 -23.51 10.54
N ALA A 170 -2.97 -22.93 11.75
CA ALA A 170 -2.13 -21.84 12.28
C ALA A 170 -1.64 -20.70 11.34
N GLY A 171 -2.34 -20.38 10.25
CA GLY A 171 -2.16 -19.14 9.51
C GLY A 171 -3.01 -18.07 10.15
N ILE A 172 -2.40 -16.99 10.64
CA ILE A 172 -3.17 -15.84 11.10
C ILE A 172 -3.61 -15.09 9.84
N GLU A 173 -4.87 -15.28 9.48
CA GLU A 173 -5.53 -14.48 8.44
C GLU A 173 -5.72 -13.06 9.00
N GLU A 174 -4.71 -12.22 8.79
CA GLU A 174 -4.86 -10.79 9.01
C GLU A 174 -5.58 -10.18 7.80
N GLY A 175 -6.50 -9.26 8.06
CA GLY A 175 -7.17 -8.51 7.01
C GLY A 175 -6.21 -7.59 6.27
N THR A 176 -6.72 -6.45 5.83
CA THR A 176 -5.88 -5.38 5.28
C THR A 176 -4.82 -4.90 6.28
N ILE A 177 -3.75 -4.27 5.79
CA ILE A 177 -2.67 -3.70 6.62
C ILE A 177 -3.23 -2.72 7.67
N GLY A 178 -4.20 -1.89 7.25
CA GLY A 178 -4.89 -1.00 8.17
C GLY A 178 -5.53 -1.74 9.33
N PHE A 179 -6.08 -2.93 9.08
CA PHE A 179 -6.68 -3.76 10.12
C PHE A 179 -5.63 -4.32 11.09
N SER A 180 -4.49 -4.82 10.62
CA SER A 180 -3.43 -5.35 11.50
C SER A 180 -2.79 -4.26 12.36
N LEU A 181 -2.54 -3.07 11.80
CA LEU A 181 -2.09 -1.90 12.55
C LEU A 181 -3.11 -1.46 13.59
N LEU A 182 -4.39 -1.33 13.20
CA LEU A 182 -5.47 -0.92 14.10
C LEU A 182 -5.65 -1.90 15.26
N TYR A 183 -5.53 -3.21 14.98
CA TYR A 183 -5.60 -4.26 15.98
C TYR A 183 -4.37 -4.29 16.90
N ALA A 184 -3.18 -4.01 16.36
CA ALA A 184 -1.96 -3.90 17.16
C ALA A 184 -2.00 -2.69 18.11
N SER A 185 -2.31 -1.50 17.60
CA SER A 185 -2.55 -0.31 18.41
C SER A 185 -3.21 0.81 17.60
N ARG A 186 -4.20 1.48 18.19
CA ARG A 186 -4.96 2.57 17.55
C ARG A 186 -4.10 3.80 17.26
N THR A 187 -3.20 4.16 18.17
CA THR A 187 -2.37 5.36 18.06
C THR A 187 -1.42 5.34 16.84
N PRO A 188 -0.57 4.31 16.65
CA PRO A 188 0.30 4.24 15.47
C PRO A 188 -0.50 4.08 14.18
N TYR A 189 -1.64 3.39 14.22
CA TYR A 189 -2.54 3.33 13.07
C TYR A 189 -3.00 4.73 12.62
N VAL A 190 -3.58 5.52 13.52
CA VAL A 190 -4.06 6.87 13.22
C VAL A 190 -2.90 7.76 12.75
N PHE A 191 -1.74 7.65 13.40
CA PHE A 191 -0.55 8.40 13.01
C PHE A 191 -0.11 8.07 11.58
N VAL A 192 0.04 6.78 11.23
CA VAL A 192 0.45 6.34 9.89
C VAL A 192 -0.58 6.74 8.84
N LEU A 193 -1.87 6.62 9.14
CA LEU A 193 -2.94 7.04 8.24
C LEU A 193 -2.90 8.54 7.96
N VAL A 194 -2.85 9.37 9.00
CA VAL A 194 -2.81 10.84 8.86
C VAL A 194 -1.53 11.26 8.14
N ALA A 195 -0.38 10.69 8.49
CA ALA A 195 0.88 10.97 7.80
C ALA A 195 0.83 10.60 6.32
N THR A 196 0.22 9.46 5.98
CA THR A 196 0.07 8.99 4.59
C THR A 196 -0.88 9.87 3.79
N LEU A 197 -2.00 10.29 4.39
CA LEU A 197 -2.94 11.22 3.75
C LEU A 197 -2.31 12.59 3.54
N ALA A 198 -1.64 13.13 4.56
CA ALA A 198 -0.91 14.39 4.46
C ALA A 198 0.17 14.31 3.37
N PHE A 199 0.93 13.20 3.34
CA PHE A 199 1.92 12.94 2.29
C PHE A 199 1.30 12.93 0.90
N ALA A 200 0.21 12.18 0.70
CA ALA A 200 -0.45 12.08 -0.60
C ALA A 200 -0.97 13.44 -1.08
N VAL A 201 -1.62 14.21 -0.20
CA VAL A 201 -2.12 15.56 -0.51
C VAL A 201 -0.96 16.49 -0.85
N LEU A 202 0.12 16.48 -0.05
CA LEU A 202 1.28 17.33 -0.28
C LEU A 202 2.03 16.95 -1.57
N ALA A 203 2.16 15.66 -1.88
CA ALA A 203 2.79 15.17 -3.11
C ALA A 203 2.00 15.55 -4.37
N LEU A 204 0.67 15.61 -4.28
CA LEU A 204 -0.19 16.05 -5.39
C LEU A 204 -0.21 17.57 -5.55
N LEU A 205 -0.24 18.33 -4.46
CA LEU A 205 -0.36 19.80 -4.49
C LEU A 205 0.96 20.52 -4.71
N ALA A 206 2.03 20.04 -4.10
CA ALA A 206 3.34 20.67 -4.14
C ALA A 206 4.33 19.74 -4.87
N LYS A 207 5.02 20.28 -5.87
CA LYS A 207 5.82 19.49 -6.81
C LYS A 207 7.12 18.92 -6.21
N VAL A 208 7.89 19.74 -5.48
CA VAL A 208 9.26 19.36 -5.01
C VAL A 208 9.45 19.58 -3.51
N VAL A 209 8.92 20.69 -2.98
CA VAL A 209 9.16 21.09 -1.58
C VAL A 209 8.43 20.19 -0.58
N SER A 210 7.24 19.70 -0.93
CA SER A 210 6.46 18.71 -0.16
C SER A 210 7.20 17.41 0.05
N LEU A 211 8.08 17.06 -0.86
CA LEU A 211 8.70 15.76 -0.96
C LEU A 211 9.87 15.66 0.03
N LEU A 212 10.64 16.74 0.19
CA LEU A 212 11.60 16.90 1.29
C LEU A 212 10.90 16.97 2.66
N LEU A 213 9.80 17.73 2.74
CA LEU A 213 9.01 17.87 3.96
C LEU A 213 8.39 16.53 4.40
N ALA A 214 7.95 15.74 3.45
CA ALA A 214 7.44 14.40 3.66
C ALA A 214 8.49 13.42 4.18
N ILE A 215 9.70 13.46 3.64
CA ILE A 215 10.81 12.65 4.14
C ILE A 215 11.12 13.05 5.58
N LEU A 216 11.14 14.34 5.90
CA LEU A 216 11.34 14.84 7.26
C LEU A 216 10.24 14.40 8.21
N ILE A 217 8.97 14.49 7.80
CA ILE A 217 7.81 14.01 8.59
C ILE A 217 7.88 12.50 8.78
N GLY A 218 8.26 11.74 7.74
CA GLY A 218 8.42 10.29 7.80
C GLY A 218 9.54 9.87 8.75
N LEU A 219 10.72 10.49 8.66
CA LEU A 219 11.84 10.24 9.56
C LEU A 219 11.52 10.65 11.01
N GLY A 220 10.85 11.78 11.20
CA GLY A 220 10.36 12.23 12.50
C GLY A 220 9.36 11.24 13.09
N GLY A 221 8.43 10.74 12.29
CA GLY A 221 7.46 9.72 12.69
C GLY A 221 8.09 8.41 13.10
N VAL A 222 9.07 7.92 12.34
CA VAL A 222 9.85 6.70 12.68
C VAL A 222 10.61 6.90 13.99
N TYR A 223 11.22 8.08 14.19
CA TYR A 223 11.91 8.41 15.44
C TYR A 223 10.96 8.41 16.65
N VAL A 224 9.81 9.08 16.54
CA VAL A 224 8.78 9.12 17.60
C VAL A 224 8.25 7.71 17.89
N TYR A 225 7.97 6.92 16.85
CA TYR A 225 7.47 5.56 17.01
C TYR A 225 8.49 4.63 17.68
N LYS A 226 9.78 4.73 17.29
CA LYS A 226 10.86 3.98 17.95
C LYS A 226 10.94 4.33 19.44
N ARG A 227 10.90 5.62 19.78
CA ARG A 227 10.87 6.10 21.18
C ARG A 227 9.67 5.56 21.96
N PHE A 228 8.51 5.47 21.33
CA PHE A 228 7.31 4.91 21.95
C PHE A 228 7.46 3.41 22.23
N LEU A 229 8.05 2.66 21.29
CA LEU A 229 8.33 1.23 21.47
C LEU A 229 9.38 0.95 22.56
N GLU A 230 10.36 1.83 22.76
CA GLU A 230 11.37 1.69 23.81
C GLU A 230 10.81 2.02 25.21
N ALA A 231 9.69 2.74 25.28
CA ALA A 231 9.07 3.17 26.54
C ALA A 231 7.95 2.23 27.04
N ALA A 232 7.51 1.28 26.21
CA ALA A 232 6.45 0.31 26.51
C ALA A 232 7.04 -1.06 26.88
#